data_AF-A0AAQ6A5T8-F1
#
_entry.id   AF-A0AAQ6A5T8-F1
#
_cell.length_a   1.000
_cell.length_b   1.000
_cell.length_c   1.000
_cell.angle_alpha   90.00
_cell.angle_beta   90.00
_cell.angle_gamma   90.00
#
_symmetry.space_group_name_H-M   'P 1'
#
loop_
_entity.id
_entity.type
_entity.pdbx_description
1 polymer ?
#
loop_
_entity_poly.entity_id
_entity_poly.type
_entity_poly.pdbx_seq_one_letter_code
_entity_poly.pdbx_strand_id
1 'polypeptide(L)'
;MYIVKNKSFCCISFFCYAQLFCQYELQIISNSLVVLVGPPVSVHRGHTTTLPCWLNPPQSAEDLEVRWFRDNDFDSPIILYQGKKVTVNQEASYAGRVSFGLKDTNSDGLKSGDVSLKLENAVIEDIGDYTCYVSNYQRKDGSPPLLSAVWTEDNRVNVSCESEGWYPKPALRWLDQTQDLTPGTVLYGNGSSGLVSVSSWVLVKSSSEVSCSIGLINTFEFWYFIWNDLNIRFPALYLESGSSTAGWVAFSLLLVGIILAGLAVMYIRRKGRL
;
A
#
# COMPACT_ATOMS: atom_id res chain seq x y z
N MET A 1 -5.69 37.68 -17.26
CA MET A 1 -5.26 36.27 -17.20
C MET A 1 -4.90 35.98 -15.76
N TYR A 2 -5.57 35.03 -15.11
CA TYR A 2 -5.32 34.71 -13.71
C TYR A 2 -4.97 33.23 -13.61
N ILE A 3 -3.96 32.89 -12.81
CA ILE A 3 -3.44 31.53 -12.69
C ILE A 3 -4.08 30.90 -11.46
N VAL A 4 -4.97 29.94 -11.66
CA VAL A 4 -5.43 29.04 -10.59
C VAL A 4 -4.39 27.94 -10.46
N LYS A 5 -3.73 27.88 -9.31
CA LYS A 5 -2.69 26.88 -9.05
C LYS A 5 -3.36 25.68 -8.38
N ASN A 6 -2.77 24.50 -8.59
CA ASN A 6 -3.21 23.29 -7.92
C ASN A 6 -1.99 22.72 -7.22
N LYS A 7 -2.09 22.54 -5.89
CA LYS A 7 -1.00 22.00 -5.07
C LYS A 7 -1.43 20.67 -4.49
N SER A 8 -0.65 19.64 -4.80
CA SER A 8 -0.53 18.44 -3.98
C SER A 8 0.62 18.66 -2.99
N PHE A 9 0.36 18.54 -1.69
CA PHE A 9 1.43 18.51 -0.68
C PHE A 9 2.13 17.14 -0.71
N CYS A 10 3.44 17.14 -0.91
CA CYS A 10 4.33 16.06 -0.50
C CYS A 10 5.40 16.68 0.40
N CYS A 11 5.45 16.24 1.67
CA CYS A 11 6.44 16.68 2.65
C CYS A 11 7.78 16.02 2.39
N ILE A 12 8.71 16.68 1.68
CA ILE A 12 10.14 16.42 1.84
C ILE A 12 10.93 17.73 1.69
N SER A 13 11.41 18.28 2.81
CA SER A 13 12.58 19.17 2.89
C SER A 13 13.34 18.78 4.16
N PHE A 14 14.66 18.74 4.26
CA PHE A 14 15.80 19.34 3.56
C PHE A 14 16.86 18.23 3.37
N PHE A 15 17.69 18.14 2.33
CA PHE A 15 18.59 19.12 1.75
C PHE A 15 18.87 18.79 0.28
N CYS A 16 18.88 19.83 -0.54
CA CYS A 16 19.51 19.85 -1.85
C CYS A 16 21.03 19.77 -1.65
N TYR A 17 21.76 18.91 -2.38
CA TYR A 17 22.99 19.24 -3.13
C TYR A 17 23.50 18.03 -3.92
N ALA A 18 23.99 18.34 -5.13
CA ALA A 18 24.76 17.54 -6.08
C ALA A 18 23.97 16.64 -7.06
N GLN A 19 24.16 16.96 -8.34
CA GLN A 19 23.59 16.34 -9.53
C GLN A 19 24.20 14.97 -9.87
N LEU A 20 23.49 14.24 -10.74
CA LEU A 20 23.86 13.04 -11.51
C LEU A 20 23.70 11.67 -10.82
N PHE A 21 22.45 11.26 -10.59
CA PHE A 21 21.97 9.89 -10.87
C PHE A 21 20.45 9.98 -11.12
N CYS A 22 20.02 10.16 -12.37
CA CYS A 22 18.61 10.05 -12.74
C CYS A 22 18.43 8.74 -13.52
N GLN A 23 18.65 7.61 -12.83
CA GLN A 23 18.41 6.30 -13.40
C GLN A 23 17.97 5.36 -12.27
N TYR A 24 16.65 5.10 -12.28
CA TYR A 24 15.90 4.14 -11.47
C TYR A 24 15.98 4.29 -9.95
N GLU A 25 14.99 4.98 -9.37
CA GLU A 25 14.51 4.63 -8.03
C GLU A 25 13.05 4.18 -8.12
N LEU A 26 12.83 2.95 -7.67
CA LEU A 26 11.51 2.34 -7.51
C LEU A 26 10.64 3.24 -6.62
N GLN A 27 9.52 3.71 -7.16
CA GLN A 27 8.47 4.32 -6.35
C GLN A 27 7.65 3.21 -5.68
N ILE A 28 7.68 3.20 -4.36
CA ILE A 28 6.90 2.34 -3.47
C ILE A 28 5.40 2.67 -3.65
N ILE A 29 4.57 1.75 -4.15
CA ILE A 29 3.12 1.97 -4.30
C ILE A 29 2.38 1.47 -3.05
N SER A 30 2.34 2.30 -2.01
CA SER A 30 1.33 2.14 -0.95
C SER A 30 -0.06 2.51 -1.50
N ASN A 31 -1.08 1.76 -1.10
CA ASN A 31 -2.43 1.78 -1.65
C ASN A 31 -3.27 3.03 -1.29
N SER A 32 -2.82 4.20 -1.76
CA SER A 32 -3.65 5.39 -1.91
C SER A 32 -4.27 5.39 -3.31
N LEU A 33 -5.55 5.78 -3.43
CA LEU A 33 -6.10 6.20 -4.71
C LEU A 33 -5.14 7.21 -5.33
N VAL A 34 -4.54 6.90 -6.49
CA VAL A 34 -3.66 7.86 -7.16
C VAL A 34 -4.54 8.86 -7.86
N VAL A 35 -4.59 10.06 -7.30
CA VAL A 35 -5.33 11.19 -7.84
C VAL A 35 -4.39 12.02 -8.69
N LEU A 36 -4.65 12.09 -9.99
CA LEU A 36 -3.96 12.97 -10.91
C LEU A 36 -4.68 14.29 -11.01
N VAL A 37 -3.89 15.34 -11.06
CA VAL A 37 -4.32 16.71 -11.13
C VAL A 37 -3.72 17.32 -12.39
N GLY A 38 -4.54 17.99 -13.19
CA GLY A 38 -4.06 18.61 -14.42
C GLY A 38 -3.35 19.94 -14.17
N PRO A 39 -2.81 20.56 -15.24
CA PRO A 39 -2.03 21.79 -15.12
C PRO A 39 -2.87 22.96 -14.60
N PRO A 40 -2.22 24.03 -14.08
CA PRO A 40 -2.88 25.28 -13.70
C PRO A 40 -3.78 25.82 -14.81
N VAL A 41 -4.96 26.30 -14.44
CA VAL A 41 -5.97 26.77 -15.39
C VAL A 41 -6.08 28.30 -15.34
N SER A 42 -6.22 28.92 -16.50
CA SER A 42 -6.45 30.36 -16.64
C SER A 42 -7.83 30.63 -17.20
N VAL A 43 -8.59 31.50 -16.52
CA VAL A 43 -9.95 31.86 -16.90
C VAL A 43 -10.14 33.38 -16.88
N HIS A 44 -10.98 33.89 -17.79
CA HIS A 44 -11.40 35.29 -17.80
C HIS A 44 -12.55 35.50 -16.82
N ARG A 45 -12.66 36.71 -16.27
CA ARG A 45 -13.79 37.06 -15.41
C ARG A 45 -15.12 36.78 -16.14
N GLY A 46 -16.09 36.22 -15.42
CA GLY A 46 -17.41 35.88 -15.94
C GLY A 46 -17.48 34.59 -16.78
N HIS A 47 -16.34 33.94 -17.05
CA HIS A 47 -16.30 32.72 -17.84
C HIS A 47 -16.32 31.47 -16.95
N THR A 48 -16.67 30.35 -17.57
CA THR A 48 -16.65 29.03 -16.96
C THR A 48 -15.31 28.34 -17.18
N THR A 49 -14.85 27.59 -16.19
CA THR A 49 -13.64 26.79 -16.27
C THR A 49 -13.80 25.45 -15.55
N THR A 50 -12.93 24.50 -15.86
CA THR A 50 -12.88 23.19 -15.20
C THR A 50 -11.49 22.98 -14.63
N LEU A 51 -11.41 22.70 -13.32
CA LEU A 51 -10.18 22.30 -12.65
C LEU A 51 -10.06 20.77 -12.71
N PRO A 52 -9.09 20.25 -13.46
CA PRO A 52 -9.04 18.84 -13.80
C PRO A 52 -8.49 17.99 -12.63
N CYS A 53 -9.24 16.96 -12.23
CA CYS A 53 -8.84 15.97 -11.22
C CYS A 53 -9.45 14.60 -11.54
N TRP A 54 -8.64 13.54 -11.59
CA TRP A 54 -9.11 12.21 -11.95
C TRP A 54 -8.29 11.08 -11.32
N LEU A 55 -8.89 9.89 -11.24
CA LEU A 55 -8.24 8.69 -10.74
C LEU A 55 -7.31 8.06 -11.78
N ASN A 56 -6.18 7.54 -11.30
CA ASN A 56 -5.25 6.73 -12.08
C ASN A 56 -4.97 5.41 -11.34
N PRO A 57 -5.13 4.24 -11.97
CA PRO A 57 -5.80 4.05 -13.26
C PRO A 57 -7.28 4.51 -13.24
N PRO A 58 -7.90 4.74 -14.41
CA PRO A 58 -9.32 5.10 -14.50
C PRO A 58 -10.21 4.01 -13.86
N GLN A 59 -11.07 4.42 -12.94
CA GLN A 59 -12.00 3.54 -12.21
C GLN A 59 -13.18 4.37 -11.67
N SER A 60 -14.34 3.76 -11.41
CA SER A 60 -15.50 4.50 -10.92
C SER A 60 -15.25 5.15 -9.55
N ALA A 61 -15.63 6.41 -9.42
CA ALA A 61 -15.64 7.21 -8.20
C ALA A 61 -17.05 7.35 -7.59
N GLU A 62 -18.08 6.68 -8.14
CA GLU A 62 -19.48 6.81 -7.67
C GLU A 62 -19.69 6.33 -6.23
N ASP A 63 -18.84 5.43 -5.75
CA ASP A 63 -18.87 4.91 -4.37
C ASP A 63 -17.77 5.52 -3.49
N LEU A 64 -17.07 6.55 -3.99
CA LEU A 64 -16.02 7.27 -3.27
C LEU A 64 -16.55 8.57 -2.65
N GLU A 65 -15.77 9.10 -1.72
CA GLU A 65 -15.91 10.47 -1.25
C GLU A 65 -14.99 11.37 -2.07
N VAL A 66 -15.53 12.48 -2.55
CA VAL A 66 -14.76 13.50 -3.28
C VAL A 66 -14.96 14.84 -2.60
N ARG A 67 -13.87 15.53 -2.29
CA ARG A 67 -13.88 16.89 -1.77
C ARG A 67 -13.04 17.81 -2.63
N TRP A 68 -13.56 19.01 -2.86
CA TRP A 68 -12.77 20.14 -3.30
C TRP A 68 -12.77 21.20 -2.20
N PHE A 69 -11.60 21.68 -1.81
CA PHE A 69 -11.44 22.72 -0.81
C PHE A 69 -10.26 23.64 -1.15
N ARG A 70 -10.14 24.74 -0.40
CA ARG A 70 -9.06 25.73 -0.52
C ARG A 70 -8.34 25.87 0.81
N ASP A 71 -7.13 26.41 0.76
CA ASP A 71 -6.37 26.86 1.95
C ASP A 71 -6.21 25.79 3.04
N ASN A 72 -6.25 24.50 2.66
CA ASN A 72 -6.26 23.33 3.54
C ASN A 72 -7.46 23.23 4.51
N ASP A 73 -8.56 23.93 4.23
CA ASP A 73 -9.81 23.83 5.01
C ASP A 73 -10.61 22.58 4.61
N PHE A 74 -10.21 21.44 5.19
CA PHE A 74 -10.80 20.13 4.88
C PHE A 74 -12.26 19.98 5.35
N ASP A 75 -12.63 20.70 6.41
CA ASP A 75 -13.94 20.60 7.05
C ASP A 75 -14.98 21.54 6.42
N SER A 76 -14.54 22.56 5.68
CA SER A 76 -15.40 23.47 4.91
C SER A 76 -15.17 23.33 3.39
N PRO A 77 -15.47 22.15 2.78
CA PRO A 77 -15.25 21.94 1.36
C PRO A 77 -16.18 22.81 0.50
N ILE A 78 -15.66 23.34 -0.61
CA ILE A 78 -16.42 24.03 -1.65
C ILE A 78 -17.54 23.13 -2.18
N ILE A 79 -17.21 21.88 -2.46
CA ILE A 79 -18.14 20.84 -2.88
C ILE A 79 -17.70 19.49 -2.33
N LEU A 80 -18.68 18.71 -1.84
CA LEU A 80 -18.54 17.37 -1.30
C LEU A 80 -19.47 16.43 -2.08
N TYR A 81 -18.92 15.37 -2.65
CA TYR A 81 -19.68 14.20 -3.10
C TYR A 81 -19.47 13.08 -2.11
N GLN A 82 -20.56 12.59 -1.53
CA GLN A 82 -20.51 11.45 -0.61
C GLN A 82 -21.86 10.73 -0.62
N GLY A 83 -21.85 9.39 -0.66
CA GLY A 83 -23.08 8.60 -0.61
C GLY A 83 -24.08 8.96 -1.71
N LYS A 84 -23.59 9.23 -2.94
CA LYS A 84 -24.38 9.64 -4.11
C LYS A 84 -25.13 10.96 -3.94
N LYS A 85 -24.70 11.80 -3.00
CA LYS A 85 -25.23 13.14 -2.76
C LYS A 85 -24.14 14.18 -2.96
N VAL A 86 -24.51 15.31 -3.57
CA VAL A 86 -23.65 16.48 -3.72
C VAL A 86 -24.07 17.53 -2.71
N THR A 87 -23.12 18.02 -1.93
CA THR A 87 -23.29 19.14 -1.00
C THR A 87 -22.34 20.24 -1.42
N VAL A 88 -22.83 21.47 -1.51
CA VAL A 88 -22.03 22.66 -1.88
C VAL A 88 -21.99 23.60 -0.69
N ASN A 89 -20.83 24.22 -0.45
CA ASN A 89 -20.72 25.24 0.60
C ASN A 89 -21.68 26.40 0.29
N GLN A 90 -22.51 26.74 1.27
CA GLN A 90 -23.49 27.83 1.15
C GLN A 90 -22.90 29.21 1.47
N GLU A 91 -21.62 29.29 1.87
CA GLU A 91 -20.90 30.57 1.84
C GLU A 91 -21.00 31.16 0.43
N ALA A 92 -21.49 32.39 0.36
CA ALA A 92 -22.13 32.98 -0.82
C ALA A 92 -21.25 33.06 -2.08
N SER A 93 -19.94 32.81 -1.96
CA SER A 93 -19.02 32.82 -3.08
C SER A 93 -19.23 31.63 -4.02
N TYR A 94 -19.49 30.40 -3.56
CA TYR A 94 -19.53 29.23 -4.46
C TYR A 94 -20.93 28.67 -4.77
N ALA A 95 -21.94 29.08 -4.00
CA ALA A 95 -23.31 28.63 -4.16
C ALA A 95 -23.83 28.86 -5.61
N GLY A 96 -24.30 27.79 -6.24
CA GLY A 96 -24.83 27.83 -7.60
C GLY A 96 -23.80 28.04 -8.73
N ARG A 97 -22.49 28.13 -8.40
CA ARG A 97 -21.41 28.29 -9.38
C ARG A 97 -20.55 27.04 -9.57
N VAL A 98 -20.64 26.07 -8.66
CA VAL A 98 -19.79 24.86 -8.69
C VAL A 98 -20.58 23.58 -8.93
N SER A 99 -19.98 22.68 -9.70
CA SER A 99 -20.50 21.34 -9.97
C SER A 99 -19.37 20.40 -10.39
N PHE A 100 -19.62 19.09 -10.47
CA PHE A 100 -18.68 18.16 -11.09
C PHE A 100 -18.74 18.31 -12.62
N GLY A 101 -17.58 18.48 -13.23
CA GLY A 101 -17.40 18.63 -14.67
C GLY A 101 -16.65 17.48 -15.31
N LEU A 102 -16.51 17.55 -16.64
CA LEU A 102 -15.69 16.63 -17.42
C LEU A 102 -14.37 17.31 -17.76
N LYS A 103 -13.26 16.61 -17.54
CA LYS A 103 -11.92 17.04 -17.94
C LYS A 103 -11.81 17.15 -19.47
N ASP A 104 -12.38 16.19 -20.19
CA ASP A 104 -12.36 16.10 -21.65
C ASP A 104 -13.54 15.28 -22.18
N THR A 105 -13.67 15.17 -23.51
CA THR A 105 -14.79 14.49 -24.19
C THR A 105 -14.79 12.97 -24.05
N ASN A 106 -13.69 12.37 -23.59
CA ASN A 106 -13.57 10.92 -23.40
C ASN A 106 -13.92 10.49 -21.96
N SER A 107 -14.27 11.45 -21.12
CA SER A 107 -14.62 11.23 -19.73
C SER A 107 -16.13 11.00 -19.55
N ASP A 108 -16.47 9.95 -18.79
CA ASP A 108 -17.82 9.68 -18.31
C ASP A 108 -18.06 10.24 -16.89
N GLY A 109 -17.25 11.22 -16.47
CA GLY A 109 -17.31 11.84 -15.16
C GLY A 109 -16.96 10.84 -14.05
N LEU A 110 -17.78 10.80 -13.00
CA LEU A 110 -17.53 9.92 -11.84
C LEU A 110 -17.42 8.45 -12.25
N LYS A 111 -18.11 7.99 -13.30
CA LYS A 111 -18.06 6.58 -13.75
C LYS A 111 -16.68 6.16 -14.23
N SER A 112 -15.92 7.08 -14.82
CA SER A 112 -14.54 6.85 -15.26
C SER A 112 -13.49 7.33 -14.23
N GLY A 113 -13.94 7.85 -13.08
CA GLY A 113 -13.06 8.39 -12.04
C GLY A 113 -12.64 9.83 -12.28
N ASP A 114 -13.32 10.55 -13.15
CA ASP A 114 -13.12 11.97 -13.35
C ASP A 114 -14.00 12.76 -12.36
N VAL A 115 -13.33 13.51 -11.52
CA VAL A 115 -13.91 14.23 -10.39
C VAL A 115 -13.58 15.72 -10.48
N SER A 116 -13.38 16.21 -11.70
CA SER A 116 -13.01 17.58 -12.01
C SER A 116 -14.06 18.59 -11.52
N LEU A 117 -13.60 19.73 -11.01
CA LEU A 117 -14.48 20.80 -10.53
C LEU A 117 -14.81 21.75 -11.68
N LYS A 118 -16.09 21.88 -12.04
CA LYS A 118 -16.57 22.93 -12.92
C LYS A 118 -16.91 24.16 -12.08
N LEU A 119 -16.33 25.30 -12.42
CA LEU A 119 -16.58 26.61 -11.81
C LEU A 119 -17.14 27.56 -12.88
N GLU A 120 -18.35 28.05 -12.65
CA GLU A 120 -19.06 28.98 -13.53
C GLU A 120 -18.93 30.43 -13.04
N ASN A 121 -18.96 31.38 -13.98
CA ASN A 121 -18.91 32.82 -13.68
C ASN A 121 -17.72 33.21 -12.76
N ALA A 122 -16.49 32.92 -13.21
CA ALA A 122 -15.29 33.14 -12.42
C ALA A 122 -15.09 34.61 -12.01
N VAL A 123 -14.72 34.85 -10.74
CA VAL A 123 -14.44 36.17 -10.16
C VAL A 123 -12.99 36.27 -9.67
N ILE A 124 -12.55 37.46 -9.28
CA ILE A 124 -11.17 37.70 -8.83
C ILE A 124 -10.89 36.96 -7.51
N GLU A 125 -11.87 36.81 -6.64
CA GLU A 125 -11.72 36.05 -5.39
C GLU A 125 -11.49 34.54 -5.62
N ASP A 126 -11.82 34.01 -6.81
CA ASP A 126 -11.63 32.60 -7.14
C ASP A 126 -10.16 32.22 -7.39
N ILE A 127 -9.26 33.21 -7.45
CA ILE A 127 -7.83 32.99 -7.64
C ILE A 127 -7.25 32.34 -6.38
N GLY A 128 -6.59 31.20 -6.55
CA GLY A 128 -5.95 30.51 -5.43
C GLY A 128 -5.48 29.09 -5.77
N ASP A 129 -5.03 28.41 -4.73
CA ASP A 129 -4.74 26.98 -4.73
C ASP A 129 -6.02 26.19 -4.37
N TYR A 130 -6.43 25.26 -5.22
CA TYR A 130 -7.53 24.33 -4.94
C TYR A 130 -6.96 22.94 -4.69
N THR A 131 -7.56 22.18 -3.77
CA THR A 131 -7.17 20.81 -3.45
C THR A 131 -8.32 19.86 -3.78
N CYS A 132 -8.01 18.83 -4.56
CA CYS A 132 -8.90 17.71 -4.84
C CYS A 132 -8.52 16.54 -3.95
N TYR A 133 -9.46 16.05 -3.16
CA TYR A 133 -9.29 14.90 -2.28
C TYR A 133 -10.29 13.83 -2.65
N VAL A 134 -9.81 12.61 -2.84
CA VAL A 134 -10.65 11.44 -3.11
C VAL A 134 -10.29 10.35 -2.12
N SER A 135 -11.30 9.81 -1.43
CA SER A 135 -11.11 8.73 -0.49
C SER A 135 -12.21 7.69 -0.60
N ASN A 136 -11.90 6.47 -0.19
CA ASN A 136 -12.93 5.45 -0.01
C ASN A 136 -13.41 5.49 1.44
N TYR A 137 -14.40 6.32 1.73
CA TYR A 137 -14.96 6.51 3.08
C TYR A 137 -15.63 5.24 3.65
N GLN A 138 -16.01 4.30 2.79
CA GLN A 138 -16.62 3.02 3.20
C GLN A 138 -15.60 1.89 3.29
N ARG A 139 -14.33 2.13 2.94
CA ARG A 139 -13.31 1.10 2.91
C ARG A 139 -13.17 0.46 4.27
N LYS A 140 -13.29 -0.86 4.29
CA LYS A 140 -12.90 -1.69 5.43
C LYS A 140 -11.94 -2.75 4.94
N ASP A 141 -10.73 -2.66 5.47
CA ASP A 141 -9.79 -3.76 5.35
C ASP A 141 -10.30 -4.91 6.23
N GLY A 142 -10.28 -6.12 5.68
CA GLY A 142 -10.79 -7.29 6.39
C GLY A 142 -9.82 -7.82 7.44
N SER A 143 -10.21 -8.92 8.06
CA SER A 143 -9.34 -9.64 8.99
C SER A 143 -8.11 -10.22 8.25
N PRO A 144 -6.99 -10.45 8.95
CA PRO A 144 -5.91 -11.25 8.40
C PRO A 144 -6.42 -12.62 7.89
N PRO A 145 -5.82 -13.18 6.82
CA PRO A 145 -6.22 -14.47 6.28
C PRO A 145 -5.98 -15.59 7.30
N LEU A 146 -7.00 -16.42 7.51
CA LEU A 146 -6.92 -17.67 8.27
C LEU A 146 -6.58 -18.81 7.32
N LEU A 147 -5.43 -19.44 7.55
CA LEU A 147 -4.98 -20.62 6.80
C LEU A 147 -5.32 -21.90 7.56
N SER A 148 -5.79 -22.90 6.82
CA SER A 148 -6.04 -24.26 7.33
C SER A 148 -5.49 -25.28 6.34
N ALA A 149 -5.01 -26.43 6.83
CA ALA A 149 -4.39 -27.46 6.00
C ALA A 149 -4.92 -28.84 6.35
N VAL A 150 -5.28 -29.62 5.32
CA VAL A 150 -5.80 -30.98 5.44
C VAL A 150 -4.98 -31.91 4.55
N TRP A 151 -4.45 -32.98 5.14
CA TRP A 151 -3.72 -34.02 4.42
C TRP A 151 -4.67 -34.84 3.55
N THR A 152 -4.23 -35.18 2.35
CA THR A 152 -4.91 -36.11 1.45
C THR A 152 -4.08 -37.38 1.30
N GLU A 153 -4.73 -38.48 0.89
CA GLU A 153 -4.12 -39.82 0.84
C GLU A 153 -2.88 -39.88 -0.08
N ASP A 154 -2.76 -38.97 -1.05
CA ASP A 154 -1.70 -38.95 -2.08
C ASP A 154 -0.43 -38.14 -1.70
N ASN A 155 -0.10 -37.99 -0.40
CA ASN A 155 0.99 -37.12 0.06
C ASN A 155 0.87 -35.65 -0.44
N ARG A 156 -0.38 -35.22 -0.63
CA ARG A 156 -0.73 -33.83 -0.98
C ARG A 156 -1.45 -33.18 0.19
N VAL A 157 -1.40 -31.87 0.22
CA VAL A 157 -2.03 -31.06 1.26
C VAL A 157 -3.00 -30.10 0.60
N ASN A 158 -4.25 -30.14 1.04
CA ASN A 158 -5.25 -29.14 0.69
C ASN A 158 -5.14 -27.99 1.69
N VAL A 159 -4.71 -26.82 1.21
CA VAL A 159 -4.58 -25.61 2.02
C VAL A 159 -5.74 -24.68 1.68
N SER A 160 -6.54 -24.32 2.67
CA SER A 160 -7.64 -23.37 2.53
C SER A 160 -7.30 -22.04 3.20
N CYS A 161 -7.76 -20.94 2.62
CA CYS A 161 -7.56 -19.58 3.09
C CYS A 161 -8.90 -18.86 3.15
N GLU A 162 -9.19 -18.22 4.28
CA GLU A 162 -10.45 -17.52 4.52
C GLU A 162 -10.22 -16.17 5.21
N SER A 163 -10.99 -15.15 4.85
CA SER A 163 -10.95 -13.85 5.50
C SER A 163 -12.31 -13.15 5.40
N GLU A 164 -12.64 -12.35 6.40
CA GLU A 164 -13.94 -11.70 6.55
C GLU A 164 -13.82 -10.18 6.73
N GLY A 165 -14.94 -9.47 6.55
CA GLY A 165 -15.05 -8.05 6.92
C GLY A 165 -14.61 -7.05 5.84
N TRP A 166 -14.49 -7.48 4.59
CA TRP A 166 -14.01 -6.63 3.51
C TRP A 166 -15.10 -5.74 2.92
N TYR A 167 -14.73 -4.49 2.65
CA TYR A 167 -15.49 -3.63 1.74
C TYR A 167 -14.56 -2.67 1.00
N PRO A 168 -14.62 -2.59 -0.34
CA PRO A 168 -15.43 -3.40 -1.26
C PRO A 168 -14.92 -4.86 -1.35
N LYS A 169 -15.45 -5.62 -2.31
CA LYS A 169 -15.04 -7.02 -2.58
C LYS A 169 -13.51 -7.12 -2.78
N PRO A 170 -12.81 -8.00 -2.03
CA PRO A 170 -11.37 -8.17 -2.13
C PRO A 170 -10.98 -9.11 -3.29
N ALA A 171 -9.71 -9.05 -3.67
CA ALA A 171 -9.02 -10.02 -4.51
C ALA A 171 -8.15 -10.95 -3.65
N LEU A 172 -7.93 -12.15 -4.15
CA LEU A 172 -7.18 -13.22 -3.49
C LEU A 172 -6.16 -13.80 -4.46
N ARG A 173 -4.93 -14.01 -4.01
CA ARG A 173 -3.83 -14.60 -4.78
C ARG A 173 -3.10 -15.65 -3.96
N TRP A 174 -2.63 -16.70 -4.62
CA TRP A 174 -1.81 -17.75 -4.02
C TRP A 174 -0.43 -17.78 -4.67
N LEU A 175 0.60 -17.99 -3.85
CA LEU A 175 1.99 -18.12 -4.29
C LEU A 175 2.60 -19.39 -3.69
N ASP A 176 3.43 -20.09 -4.45
CA ASP A 176 4.43 -21.05 -3.93
C ASP A 176 5.79 -20.39 -4.09
N GLN A 177 6.36 -19.92 -2.98
CA GLN A 177 7.54 -19.04 -2.94
C GLN A 177 7.35 -17.75 -3.77
N THR A 178 7.57 -17.80 -5.08
CA THR A 178 7.42 -16.68 -6.02
C THR A 178 6.55 -17.02 -7.22
N GLN A 179 6.09 -18.27 -7.35
CA GLN A 179 5.31 -18.73 -8.47
C GLN A 179 3.82 -18.63 -8.16
N ASP A 180 3.05 -18.02 -9.07
CA ASP A 180 1.60 -17.99 -8.97
C ASP A 180 1.00 -19.39 -9.05
N LEU A 181 0.16 -19.72 -8.05
CA LEU A 181 -0.64 -20.92 -8.06
C LEU A 181 -2.03 -20.61 -8.61
N THR A 182 -2.59 -21.55 -9.36
CA THR A 182 -4.01 -21.52 -9.74
C THR A 182 -4.85 -21.95 -8.54
N PRO A 183 -5.65 -21.06 -7.93
CA PRO A 183 -6.57 -21.46 -6.88
C PRO A 183 -7.64 -22.40 -7.41
N GLY A 184 -8.21 -23.21 -6.50
CA GLY A 184 -9.56 -23.72 -6.66
C GLY A 184 -10.58 -22.58 -6.74
N THR A 185 -11.86 -22.90 -6.79
CA THR A 185 -12.91 -21.88 -6.89
C THR A 185 -12.81 -20.85 -5.75
N VAL A 186 -12.76 -19.57 -6.10
CA VAL A 186 -12.83 -18.47 -5.12
C VAL A 186 -14.29 -18.21 -4.77
N LEU A 187 -14.62 -18.39 -3.50
CA LEU A 187 -15.97 -18.22 -2.97
C LEU A 187 -16.08 -16.87 -2.27
N TYR A 188 -17.25 -16.25 -2.39
CA TYR A 188 -17.58 -15.00 -1.71
C TYR A 188 -18.84 -15.21 -0.88
N GLY A 189 -18.73 -14.92 0.41
CA GLY A 189 -19.86 -14.92 1.33
C GLY A 189 -20.31 -13.49 1.61
N ASN A 190 -21.61 -13.31 1.81
CA ASN A 190 -22.17 -12.05 2.26
C ASN A 190 -22.35 -12.12 3.79
N GLY A 191 -21.62 -11.28 4.52
CA GLY A 191 -21.80 -11.11 5.95
C GLY A 191 -23.09 -10.33 6.28
N SER A 192 -23.56 -10.45 7.52
CA SER A 192 -24.79 -9.81 8.02
C SER A 192 -24.76 -8.27 8.02
N SER A 193 -23.59 -7.66 7.77
CA SER A 193 -23.36 -6.21 7.78
C SER A 193 -23.14 -5.59 6.39
N GLY A 194 -23.29 -6.36 5.31
CA GLY A 194 -22.93 -5.93 3.95
C GLY A 194 -21.43 -6.02 3.64
N LEU A 195 -20.63 -6.51 4.59
CA LEU A 195 -19.21 -6.82 4.39
C LEU A 195 -19.06 -8.21 3.75
N VAL A 196 -18.01 -8.36 2.96
CA VAL A 196 -17.75 -9.57 2.17
C VAL A 196 -16.75 -10.46 2.90
N SER A 197 -17.03 -11.76 2.94
CA SER A 197 -16.03 -12.79 3.22
C SER A 197 -15.55 -13.43 1.93
N VAL A 198 -14.30 -13.85 1.90
CA VAL A 198 -13.68 -14.51 0.75
C VAL A 198 -12.96 -15.76 1.22
N SER A 199 -13.10 -16.84 0.46
CA SER A 199 -12.37 -18.07 0.72
C SER A 199 -11.92 -18.77 -0.56
N SER A 200 -10.81 -19.49 -0.48
CA SER A 200 -10.24 -20.25 -1.59
C SER A 200 -9.35 -21.37 -1.05
N TRP A 201 -8.95 -22.29 -1.91
CA TRP A 201 -8.10 -23.43 -1.56
C TRP A 201 -7.14 -23.81 -2.68
N VAL A 202 -6.04 -24.46 -2.34
CA VAL A 202 -5.04 -25.01 -3.28
C VAL A 202 -4.62 -26.41 -2.85
N LEU A 203 -4.32 -27.26 -3.83
CA LEU A 203 -3.83 -28.62 -3.59
C LEU A 203 -2.35 -28.73 -3.98
N VAL A 204 -1.46 -28.71 -2.99
CA VAL A 204 -0.01 -28.69 -3.20
C VAL A 204 0.68 -29.95 -2.69
N LYS A 205 1.95 -30.12 -3.04
CA LYS A 205 2.79 -31.17 -2.46
C LYS A 205 3.15 -30.80 -1.03
N SER A 206 3.42 -31.80 -0.20
CA SER A 206 3.79 -31.60 1.21
C SER A 206 5.08 -30.79 1.42
N SER A 207 5.92 -30.64 0.39
CA SER A 207 7.16 -29.85 0.42
C SER A 207 7.02 -28.41 -0.10
N SER A 208 5.84 -27.99 -0.56
CA SER A 208 5.60 -26.64 -1.09
C SER A 208 5.49 -25.60 0.03
N GLU A 209 5.92 -24.36 -0.23
CA GLU A 209 5.84 -23.24 0.71
C GLU A 209 4.83 -22.22 0.18
N VAL A 210 3.59 -22.35 0.64
CA VAL A 210 2.47 -21.57 0.10
C VAL A 210 2.16 -20.31 0.91
N SER A 211 1.81 -19.25 0.20
CA SER A 211 1.33 -17.98 0.76
C SER A 211 -0.04 -17.64 0.16
N CYS A 212 -0.95 -17.18 1.03
CA CYS A 212 -2.24 -16.63 0.63
C CYS A 212 -2.28 -15.12 0.89
N SER A 213 -2.67 -14.40 -0.13
CA SER A 213 -2.64 -12.94 -0.21
C SER A 213 -4.05 -12.43 -0.47
N ILE A 214 -4.68 -11.76 0.50
CA ILE A 214 -6.00 -11.16 0.33
C ILE A 214 -5.89 -9.65 0.47
N GLY A 215 -6.45 -8.91 -0.48
CA GLY A 215 -6.42 -7.45 -0.49
C GLY A 215 -7.27 -6.87 -1.62
N LEU A 216 -7.51 -5.57 -1.62
CA LEU A 216 -8.25 -4.92 -2.69
C LEU A 216 -7.40 -4.86 -3.97
N ILE A 217 -8.00 -4.88 -5.17
CA ILE A 217 -7.25 -4.98 -6.45
C ILE A 217 -6.17 -3.90 -6.61
N ASN A 218 -6.36 -2.71 -6.02
CA ASN A 218 -5.37 -1.63 -6.05
C ASN A 218 -4.25 -1.79 -4.99
N THR A 219 -4.41 -2.64 -3.94
CA THR A 219 -3.33 -2.96 -2.97
C THR A 219 -2.24 -3.87 -3.55
N PHE A 220 -2.38 -4.37 -4.79
CA PHE A 220 -1.50 -5.44 -5.29
C PHE A 220 -0.05 -5.03 -5.61
N GLU A 221 0.34 -3.77 -5.37
CA GLU A 221 1.74 -3.33 -5.40
C GLU A 221 2.36 -3.13 -3.99
N PHE A 222 1.99 -3.95 -3.00
CA PHE A 222 2.65 -3.97 -1.68
C PHE A 222 3.25 -5.33 -1.30
N TRP A 223 3.81 -6.08 -2.25
CA TRP A 223 4.49 -7.37 -1.99
C TRP A 223 6.03 -7.29 -1.86
N TYR A 224 6.63 -6.09 -1.90
CA TYR A 224 8.09 -5.95 -1.71
C TYR A 224 8.51 -5.46 -0.30
N PHE A 225 7.59 -5.09 0.60
CA PHE A 225 7.96 -4.43 1.88
C PHE A 225 7.34 -4.97 3.18
N ILE A 226 6.65 -6.12 3.19
CA ILE A 226 6.31 -6.82 4.45
C ILE A 226 6.99 -8.20 4.49
N TRP A 227 8.33 -8.20 4.51
CA TRP A 227 9.13 -9.37 4.90
C TRP A 227 9.40 -9.42 6.40
N ASN A 228 8.67 -8.63 7.20
CA ASN A 228 8.73 -8.70 8.65
C ASN A 228 7.36 -9.10 9.18
N ASP A 229 7.29 -10.34 9.66
CA ASP A 229 6.23 -10.96 10.47
C ASP A 229 4.98 -11.51 9.75
N LEU A 230 5.13 -12.68 9.11
CA LEU A 230 4.35 -13.90 9.42
C LEU A 230 4.86 -15.11 8.61
N ASN A 231 6.15 -15.42 8.72
CA ASN A 231 6.65 -16.75 8.36
C ASN A 231 6.24 -17.73 9.47
N ILE A 232 5.03 -18.29 9.37
CA ILE A 232 4.63 -19.40 10.24
C ILE A 232 5.40 -20.64 9.74
N ARG A 233 6.59 -20.85 10.32
CA ARG A 233 7.22 -22.18 10.32
C ARG A 233 6.32 -23.11 11.11
N PHE A 234 5.79 -24.15 10.46
CA PHE A 234 5.38 -25.33 11.21
C PHE A 234 6.62 -25.87 11.93
N PRO A 235 6.56 -26.15 13.25
CA PRO A 235 7.70 -26.71 13.94
C PRO A 235 7.94 -28.11 13.38
N ALA A 236 9.05 -28.31 12.70
CA ALA A 236 9.70 -29.60 12.70
C ALA A 236 10.09 -29.87 14.17
N LEU A 237 9.22 -30.59 14.88
CA LEU A 237 9.62 -31.34 16.06
C LEU A 237 10.73 -32.27 15.61
N TYR A 238 12.03 -31.93 15.74
CA TYR A 238 13.15 -32.89 15.94
C TYR A 238 14.42 -32.13 16.38
N LEU A 239 14.90 -32.50 17.57
CA LEU A 239 16.22 -32.33 18.20
C LEU A 239 16.90 -30.95 18.21
N GLU A 240 16.91 -30.36 19.42
CA GLU A 240 17.98 -29.45 19.83
C GLU A 240 19.35 -30.13 19.65
N SER A 241 20.14 -29.67 18.70
CA SER A 241 21.59 -29.67 18.86
C SER A 241 21.98 -28.38 19.58
N GLY A 242 21.81 -28.39 20.90
CA GLY A 242 22.33 -27.33 21.76
C GLY A 242 23.83 -27.19 21.53
N SER A 243 24.23 -26.12 20.82
CA SER A 243 25.62 -25.68 20.74
C SER A 243 26.03 -25.22 22.14
N SER A 244 26.68 -26.12 22.88
CA SER A 244 27.11 -25.84 24.24
C SER A 244 28.19 -24.76 24.23
N THR A 245 27.84 -23.57 24.72
CA THR A 245 28.75 -22.45 24.97
C THR A 245 29.93 -22.88 25.86
N ALA A 246 29.77 -23.92 26.68
CA ALA A 246 30.84 -24.50 27.49
C ALA A 246 31.95 -25.16 26.64
N GLY A 247 31.63 -25.69 25.46
CA GLY A 247 32.61 -26.31 24.56
C GLY A 247 33.58 -25.29 23.96
N TRP A 248 33.06 -24.12 23.59
CA TRP A 248 33.89 -23.02 23.08
C TRP A 248 34.79 -22.43 24.15
N VAL A 249 34.30 -22.29 25.39
CA VAL A 249 35.11 -21.83 26.53
C VAL A 249 36.25 -22.82 26.83
N ALA A 250 35.96 -24.12 26.84
CA ALA A 250 36.99 -25.16 27.06
C ALA A 250 38.05 -25.17 25.93
N PHE A 251 37.63 -25.01 24.67
CA PHE A 251 38.54 -24.92 23.53
C PHE A 251 39.43 -23.68 23.60
N SER A 252 38.86 -22.52 23.95
CA SER A 252 39.64 -21.28 24.13
C SER A 252 40.65 -21.40 25.27
N LEU A 253 40.28 -22.00 26.41
CA LEU A 253 41.21 -22.22 27.53
C LEU A 253 42.35 -23.18 27.16
N LEU A 254 42.07 -24.26 26.43
CA LEU A 254 43.09 -25.18 25.93
C LEU A 254 44.06 -24.51 24.96
N LEU A 255 43.54 -23.70 24.03
CA LEU A 255 44.37 -23.00 23.05
C LEU A 255 45.33 -22.01 23.74
N VAL A 256 44.84 -21.26 24.72
CA VAL A 256 45.67 -20.33 25.51
C VAL A 256 46.74 -21.09 26.30
N GLY A 257 46.41 -22.24 26.90
CA GLY A 257 47.38 -23.08 27.60
C GLY A 257 48.53 -23.56 26.69
N ILE A 258 48.22 -24.00 25.47
CA ILE A 258 49.23 -24.45 24.50
C ILE A 258 50.15 -23.29 24.08
N ILE A 259 49.58 -22.10 23.86
CA ILE A 259 50.37 -20.90 23.49
C ILE A 259 51.34 -20.54 24.62
N LEU A 260 50.88 -20.51 25.87
CA LEU A 260 51.72 -20.21 27.03
C LEU A 260 52.83 -21.25 27.23
N ALA A 261 52.53 -22.54 27.06
CA ALA A 261 53.53 -23.60 27.11
C ALA A 261 54.58 -23.46 26.00
N GLY A 262 54.14 -23.13 24.77
CA GLY A 262 55.04 -22.85 23.64
C GLY A 262 55.97 -21.67 23.91
N LEU A 263 55.44 -20.56 24.44
CA LEU A 263 56.23 -19.39 24.83
C LEU A 263 57.23 -19.73 25.95
N ALA A 264 56.83 -20.52 26.94
CA ALA A 264 57.71 -20.98 28.02
C ALA A 264 58.86 -21.86 27.49
N VAL A 265 58.57 -22.81 26.59
CA VAL A 265 59.59 -23.64 25.94
C VAL A 265 60.55 -22.78 25.09
N MET A 266 60.04 -21.79 24.35
CA MET A 266 60.89 -20.86 23.61
C MET A 266 61.76 -20.01 24.54
N TYR A 267 61.20 -19.55 25.66
CA TYR A 267 61.94 -18.79 26.67
C TYR A 267 63.07 -19.63 27.30
N ILE A 268 62.79 -20.88 27.67
CA ILE A 268 63.80 -21.82 28.21
C ILE A 268 64.86 -22.15 27.14
N ARG A 269 64.46 -22.43 25.89
CA ARG A 269 65.41 -22.66 24.78
C ARG A 269 66.29 -21.45 24.48
N ARG A 270 65.76 -20.23 24.65
CA ARG A 270 66.50 -18.98 24.46
C ARG A 270 67.45 -18.68 25.61
N LYS A 271 67.09 -19.07 26.84
CA LYS A 271 67.94 -18.93 28.04
C LYS A 271 69.03 -20.02 28.14
N GLY A 272 68.79 -21.22 27.60
CA GLY A 272 69.78 -22.31 27.55
C GLY A 272 70.78 -22.22 26.39
N ARG A 273 70.81 -21.12 25.63
CA ARG A 273 71.78 -20.83 24.55
C ARG A 273 72.61 -19.55 24.83
N LEU A 274 72.64 -19.09 26.09
CA LEU A 274 73.50 -18.01 26.60
C LEU A 274 74.40 -18.56 27.70
#